data_AF-A0A2V8V1D6-F1
#
_entry.id   AF-A0A2V8V1D6-F1
#
_cell.length_a   1.000
_cell.length_b   1.000
_cell.length_c   1.000
_cell.angle_alpha   90.00
_cell.angle_beta   90.00
_cell.angle_gamma   90.00
#
_symmetry.space_group_name_H-M   'P 1'
#
loop_
_entity.id
_entity.type
_entity.pdbx_description
1 polymer ?
#
loop_
_entity_poly.entity_id
_entity_poly.type
_entity_poly.pdbx_seq_one_letter_code
_entity_poly.pdbx_strand_id
1 'polypeptide(L)'
;MRTLVPLTFLAIVLAFFFPPVPAALRKLFHRSPKVLFLIPALLSAAFCLGVAYYGSLNLPLVLLIVCYTLVPVTIVFVRGKEGSAATWTDIIVILLLWLPVELNAGSQWIPRPIQGTVHTMAYGIALTLALVLFLGFRALKGMKYNLPHRLMDFVDPLIAFVIVTPVLIGLGLLLTFIPAFHLPANLSGLAAGKTFLVIFAGTALPEELLFRSLIQNWMMQKFGSTTGVLLVASIVFGCAHLNNGPGALPNWRYMILATIAGFAYGKVFQRGSSVISSALLHALVDTTKHLFF
;
A
#
# COMPACT_ATOMS: atom_id res chain seq x y z
N MET A 1 -3.54 18.64 12.51
CA MET A 1 -2.76 18.16 11.35
C MET A 1 -2.42 16.67 11.42
N ARG A 2 -1.79 16.17 12.50
CA ARG A 2 -1.37 14.75 12.64
C ARG A 2 -2.47 13.70 12.40
N THR A 3 -3.71 13.98 12.79
CA THR A 3 -4.87 13.09 12.56
C THR A 3 -5.63 13.41 11.27
N LEU A 4 -5.73 14.69 10.90
CA LEU A 4 -6.47 15.11 9.71
C LEU A 4 -5.83 14.61 8.41
N VAL A 5 -4.51 14.68 8.29
CA VAL A 5 -3.77 14.22 7.09
C VAL A 5 -4.08 12.76 6.74
N PRO A 6 -3.85 11.77 7.62
CA PRO A 6 -4.15 10.37 7.31
C PRO A 6 -5.65 10.14 7.07
N LEU A 7 -6.55 10.85 7.77
CA LEU A 7 -7.99 10.75 7.54
C LEU A 7 -8.39 11.27 6.15
N THR A 8 -7.79 12.37 5.68
CA THR A 8 -8.03 12.90 4.33
C THR A 8 -7.60 11.91 3.26
N PHE A 9 -6.40 11.34 3.39
CA PHE A 9 -5.92 10.34 2.42
C PHE A 9 -6.72 9.04 2.48
N LEU A 10 -7.09 8.59 3.68
CA LEU A 10 -7.98 7.45 3.83
C LEU A 10 -9.33 7.71 3.16
N ALA A 11 -9.92 8.90 3.33
CA ALA A 11 -11.17 9.26 2.67
C ALA A 11 -11.04 9.23 1.14
N ILE A 12 -9.90 9.69 0.59
CA ILE A 12 -9.61 9.59 -0.84
C ILE A 12 -9.55 8.12 -1.27
N VAL A 13 -8.75 7.29 -0.59
CA VAL A 13 -8.64 5.84 -0.86
C VAL A 13 -10.02 5.18 -0.84
N LEU A 14 -10.82 5.43 0.21
CA LEU A 14 -12.17 4.88 0.33
C LEU A 14 -13.11 5.38 -0.78
N ALA A 15 -13.02 6.66 -1.19
CA ALA A 15 -13.83 7.20 -2.28
C ALA A 15 -13.59 6.48 -3.61
N PHE A 16 -12.37 6.03 -3.90
CA PHE A 16 -12.09 5.27 -5.13
C PHE A 16 -12.79 3.90 -5.17
N PHE A 17 -13.23 3.35 -4.02
CA PHE A 17 -13.98 2.09 -4.00
C PHE A 17 -15.42 2.28 -4.49
N PHE A 18 -15.89 3.52 -4.55
CA PHE A 18 -17.20 3.86 -5.08
C PHE A 18 -17.12 4.01 -6.61
N PRO A 19 -17.72 3.10 -7.41
CA PRO A 19 -17.51 3.04 -8.86
C PRO A 19 -17.70 4.35 -9.66
N PRO A 20 -18.62 5.26 -9.28
CA PRO A 20 -18.76 6.55 -9.94
C PRO A 20 -17.49 7.42 -9.92
N VAL A 21 -16.64 7.31 -8.89
CA VAL A 21 -15.42 8.13 -8.74
C VAL A 21 -14.38 7.82 -9.84
N PRO A 22 -13.86 6.59 -9.98
CA PRO A 22 -12.94 6.27 -11.06
C PRO A 22 -13.61 6.40 -12.45
N ALA A 23 -14.91 6.16 -12.58
CA ALA A 23 -15.64 6.38 -13.83
C ALA A 23 -15.66 7.86 -14.25
N ALA A 24 -15.90 8.77 -13.31
CA ALA A 24 -15.85 10.21 -13.56
C ALA A 24 -14.44 10.67 -13.94
N LEU A 25 -13.40 10.18 -13.24
CA LEU A 25 -12.01 10.49 -13.58
C LEU A 25 -11.62 9.98 -14.97
N ARG A 26 -12.01 8.74 -15.32
CA ARG A 26 -11.82 8.19 -16.67
C ARG A 26 -12.47 9.09 -17.72
N LYS A 27 -13.73 9.48 -17.51
CA LYS A 27 -14.46 10.38 -18.42
C LYS A 27 -13.76 11.73 -18.57
N LEU A 28 -13.27 12.30 -17.48
CA LEU A 28 -12.52 13.56 -17.46
C LEU A 28 -11.22 13.44 -18.27
N PHE A 29 -10.41 12.42 -18.01
CA PHE A 29 -9.14 12.21 -18.70
C PHE A 29 -9.32 11.80 -20.17
N HIS A 30 -10.41 11.11 -20.52
CA HIS A 30 -10.77 10.84 -21.91
C HIS A 30 -11.09 12.12 -22.69
N ARG A 31 -11.79 13.07 -22.06
CA ARG A 31 -12.12 14.36 -22.68
C ARG A 31 -10.92 15.29 -22.75
N SER A 32 -10.16 15.39 -21.65
CA SER A 32 -9.06 16.34 -21.50
C SER A 32 -7.88 15.68 -20.77
N PRO A 33 -7.03 14.91 -21.46
CA PRO A 33 -5.91 14.19 -20.83
C PRO A 33 -4.95 15.11 -20.06
N LYS A 34 -4.75 16.35 -20.55
CA LYS A 34 -3.84 17.35 -19.96
C LYS A 34 -4.25 17.74 -18.53
N VAL A 35 -5.52 17.55 -18.14
CA VAL A 35 -6.00 17.79 -16.77
C VAL A 35 -5.26 16.92 -15.75
N LEU A 36 -4.68 15.80 -16.17
CA LEU A 36 -3.84 14.95 -15.31
C LEU A 36 -2.71 15.73 -14.62
N PHE A 37 -2.15 16.76 -15.27
CA PHE A 37 -1.07 17.58 -14.72
C PHE A 37 -1.50 18.53 -13.60
N LEU A 38 -2.81 18.72 -13.36
CA LEU A 38 -3.28 19.44 -12.17
C LEU A 38 -3.05 18.65 -10.88
N ILE A 39 -3.05 17.31 -10.97
CA ILE A 39 -2.88 16.43 -9.81
C ILE A 39 -1.50 16.59 -9.15
N PRO A 40 -0.36 16.48 -9.85
CA PRO A 40 0.94 16.69 -9.22
C PRO A 40 1.11 18.11 -8.64
N ALA A 41 0.53 19.13 -9.29
CA ALA A 41 0.56 20.50 -8.76
C ALA A 41 -0.19 20.61 -7.43
N LEU A 42 -1.41 20.07 -7.35
CA LEU A 42 -2.23 20.09 -6.13
C LEU A 42 -1.59 19.29 -4.99
N LEU A 43 -1.09 18.08 -5.28
CA LEU A 43 -0.45 17.23 -4.27
C LEU A 43 0.87 17.82 -3.77
N SER A 44 1.69 18.40 -4.66
CA SER A 44 2.91 19.11 -4.27
C SER A 44 2.60 20.34 -3.43
N ALA A 45 1.60 21.13 -3.80
CA ALA A 45 1.17 22.29 -3.03
C ALA A 45 0.69 21.87 -1.62
N ALA A 46 -0.15 20.83 -1.52
CA ALA A 46 -0.62 20.31 -0.24
C ALA A 46 0.54 19.81 0.63
N PHE A 47 1.54 19.15 0.04
CA PHE A 47 2.75 18.74 0.75
C PHE A 47 3.54 19.95 1.28
N CYS A 48 3.83 20.92 0.41
CA CYS A 48 4.59 22.12 0.77
C CYS A 48 3.88 22.91 1.86
N LEU A 49 2.55 23.10 1.77
CA LEU A 49 1.76 23.76 2.80
C LEU A 49 1.85 23.01 4.14
N GLY A 50 1.81 21.68 4.10
CA GLY A 50 1.90 20.89 5.33
C GLY A 50 3.28 20.87 5.97
N VAL A 51 4.35 20.88 5.19
CA VAL A 51 5.71 21.05 5.72
C VAL A 51 5.95 22.48 6.21
N ALA A 52 5.40 23.49 5.53
CA ALA A 52 5.47 24.90 5.91
C ALA A 52 4.74 25.18 7.23
N TYR A 53 3.63 24.50 7.51
CA TYR A 53 2.94 24.58 8.81
C TYR A 53 3.87 24.24 10.00
N TYR A 54 4.86 23.37 9.78
CA TYR A 54 5.89 23.02 10.77
C TYR A 54 7.17 23.86 10.66
N GLY A 55 7.15 24.96 9.89
CA GLY A 55 8.31 25.86 9.71
C GLY A 55 9.53 25.18 9.09
N SER A 56 9.35 24.04 8.40
CA SER A 56 10.46 23.17 7.96
C SER A 56 10.61 23.13 6.43
N LEU A 57 9.92 24.01 5.70
CA LEU A 57 9.96 24.03 4.25
C LEU A 57 11.33 24.49 3.76
N ASN A 58 11.93 23.71 2.86
CA ASN A 58 13.21 24.04 2.24
C ASN A 58 13.20 23.65 0.76
N LEU A 59 14.07 24.30 -0.02
CA LEU A 59 14.12 24.14 -1.47
C LEU A 59 14.37 22.69 -1.91
N PRO A 60 15.31 21.91 -1.31
CA PRO A 60 15.47 20.50 -1.65
C PRO A 60 14.20 19.67 -1.53
N LEU A 61 13.42 19.84 -0.45
CA LEU A 61 12.14 19.13 -0.27
C LEU A 61 11.09 19.56 -1.30
N VAL A 62 11.02 20.84 -1.63
CA VAL A 62 10.10 21.36 -2.65
C VAL A 62 10.42 20.75 -4.02
N LEU A 63 11.70 20.75 -4.42
CA LEU A 63 12.13 20.15 -5.68
C LEU A 63 11.87 18.64 -5.68
N LEU A 64 12.17 17.94 -4.57
CA LEU A 64 11.91 16.52 -4.45
C LEU A 64 10.44 16.19 -4.65
N ILE A 65 9.50 16.87 -3.97
CA ILE A 65 8.07 16.55 -4.08
C ILE A 65 7.52 16.88 -5.48
N VAL A 66 7.97 17.98 -6.07
CA VAL A 66 7.57 18.37 -7.43
C VAL A 66 8.04 17.31 -8.43
N CYS A 67 9.31 16.90 -8.37
CA CYS A 67 9.83 15.82 -9.22
C CYS A 67 9.11 14.50 -8.95
N TYR A 68 8.95 14.14 -7.68
CA TYR A 68 8.32 12.88 -7.25
C TYR A 68 6.88 12.74 -7.78
N THR A 69 6.10 13.82 -7.81
CA THR A 69 4.74 13.77 -8.34
C THR A 69 4.67 13.93 -9.86
N LEU A 70 5.51 14.80 -10.44
CA LEU A 70 5.44 15.14 -11.86
C LEU A 70 6.04 14.07 -12.79
N VAL A 71 7.13 13.42 -12.38
CA VAL A 71 7.83 12.43 -13.22
C VAL A 71 6.94 11.21 -13.51
N PRO A 72 6.32 10.53 -12.53
CA PRO A 72 5.38 9.44 -12.76
C PRO A 72 4.23 9.82 -13.70
N VAL A 73 3.67 11.01 -13.49
CA VAL A 73 2.57 11.55 -14.31
C VAL A 73 3.00 11.76 -15.75
N THR A 74 4.17 12.35 -15.97
CA THR A 74 4.71 12.62 -17.31
C THR A 74 4.96 11.31 -18.06
N ILE A 75 5.57 10.33 -17.41
CA ILE A 75 5.85 9.00 -18.00
C ILE A 75 4.53 8.33 -18.44
N VAL A 76 3.53 8.29 -17.56
CA VAL A 76 2.22 7.70 -17.86
C VAL A 76 1.49 8.48 -18.96
N PHE A 77 1.56 9.81 -18.94
CA PHE A 77 0.93 10.68 -19.93
C PHE A 77 1.51 10.45 -21.33
N VAL A 78 2.84 10.44 -21.46
CA VAL A 78 3.54 10.19 -22.73
C VAL A 78 3.27 8.78 -23.25
N ARG A 79 3.18 7.79 -22.36
CA ARG A 79 2.83 6.42 -22.73
C ARG A 79 1.43 6.31 -23.35
N GLY A 80 0.52 7.19 -22.94
CA GLY A 80 -0.85 7.27 -23.44
C GLY A 80 -1.85 6.39 -22.67
N LYS A 81 -3.12 6.65 -22.95
CA LYS A 81 -4.29 5.98 -22.34
C LYS A 81 -4.47 4.52 -22.77
N GLU A 82 -3.80 4.09 -23.85
CA GLU A 82 -4.13 2.82 -24.52
C GLU A 82 -3.52 1.58 -23.83
N GLY A 83 -4.38 0.57 -23.66
CA GLY A 83 -3.98 -0.77 -23.29
C GLY A 83 -4.27 -1.09 -21.83
N SER A 84 -5.38 -1.79 -21.61
CA SER A 84 -5.76 -2.40 -20.34
C SER A 84 -4.77 -3.45 -19.80
N ALA A 85 -3.81 -3.85 -20.65
CA ALA A 85 -2.77 -4.80 -20.33
C ALA A 85 -1.55 -4.11 -19.72
N ALA A 86 -0.97 -4.75 -18.71
CA ALA A 86 0.25 -4.31 -18.06
C ALA A 86 1.43 -4.13 -19.04
N THR A 87 2.15 -3.03 -18.88
CA THR A 87 3.36 -2.66 -19.63
C THR A 87 4.57 -2.54 -18.71
N TRP A 88 5.79 -2.60 -19.26
CA TRP A 88 7.00 -2.37 -18.45
C TRP A 88 7.07 -0.93 -17.90
N THR A 89 6.47 0.02 -18.61
CA THR A 89 6.30 1.40 -18.12
C THR A 89 5.47 1.45 -16.83
N ASP A 90 4.44 0.60 -16.71
CA ASP A 90 3.58 0.57 -15.52
C ASP A 90 4.38 0.15 -14.27
N ILE A 91 5.24 -0.88 -14.35
CA ILE A 91 6.06 -1.29 -13.20
C ILE A 91 7.12 -0.25 -12.86
N ILE A 92 7.73 0.42 -13.86
CA ILE A 92 8.67 1.51 -13.61
C ILE A 92 7.98 2.63 -12.81
N VAL A 93 6.77 3.01 -13.21
CA VAL A 93 5.99 4.04 -12.49
C VAL A 93 5.59 3.57 -11.09
N ILE A 94 5.18 2.31 -10.92
CA ILE A 94 4.90 1.74 -9.59
C ILE A 94 6.13 1.83 -8.69
N LEU A 95 7.32 1.46 -9.20
CA LEU A 95 8.57 1.55 -8.45
C LEU A 95 8.97 2.99 -8.12
N LEU A 96 8.73 3.95 -9.03
CA LEU A 96 8.97 5.37 -8.80
C LEU A 96 8.06 5.96 -7.72
N LEU A 97 6.85 5.43 -7.55
CA LEU A 97 5.93 5.83 -6.47
C LEU A 97 6.26 5.12 -5.15
N TRP A 98 6.75 3.89 -5.19
CA TRP A 98 7.01 3.11 -3.99
C TRP A 98 8.38 3.39 -3.36
N LEU A 99 9.47 3.21 -4.12
CA LEU A 99 10.82 3.16 -3.56
C LEU A 99 11.26 4.45 -2.86
N PRO A 100 10.97 5.66 -3.36
CA PRO A 100 11.35 6.88 -2.63
C PRO A 100 10.70 6.99 -1.25
N VAL A 101 9.46 6.49 -1.11
CA VAL A 101 8.75 6.49 0.18
C VAL A 101 9.32 5.41 1.09
N GLU A 102 9.52 4.19 0.57
CA GLU A 102 10.13 3.06 1.29
C GLU A 102 11.51 3.40 1.86
N LEU A 103 12.33 4.09 1.06
CA LEU A 103 13.69 4.46 1.41
C LEU A 103 13.79 5.80 2.17
N ASN A 104 12.66 6.38 2.57
CA ASN A 104 12.61 7.67 3.29
C ASN A 104 13.40 8.79 2.59
N ALA A 105 13.28 8.89 1.27
CA ALA A 105 13.99 9.88 0.48
C ALA A 105 13.66 11.30 0.97
N GLY A 106 14.70 12.09 1.24
CA GLY A 106 14.57 13.47 1.73
C GLY A 106 14.42 13.60 3.25
N SER A 107 14.40 12.49 4.01
CA SER A 107 14.33 12.52 5.48
C SER A 107 15.48 13.31 6.12
N GLN A 108 16.66 13.37 5.49
CA GLN A 108 17.80 14.16 5.94
C GLN A 108 17.54 15.68 5.98
N TRP A 109 16.54 16.16 5.22
CA TRP A 109 16.14 17.56 5.19
C TRP A 109 14.95 17.87 6.10
N ILE A 110 14.50 16.88 6.88
CA ILE A 110 13.31 16.97 7.73
C ILE A 110 13.73 16.77 9.19
N PRO A 111 13.40 17.70 10.11
CA PRO A 111 13.64 17.52 11.53
C PRO A 111 12.99 16.25 12.08
N ARG A 112 13.73 15.47 12.88
CA ARG A 112 13.27 14.19 13.46
C ARG A 112 11.85 14.22 14.07
N PRO A 113 11.43 15.25 14.83
CA PRO A 113 10.11 15.27 15.46
C PRO A 113 8.92 15.26 14.49
N ILE A 114 9.14 15.63 13.22
CA ILE A 114 8.07 15.70 12.20
C ILE A 114 8.24 14.68 11.08
N GLN A 115 9.35 13.92 11.03
CA GLN A 115 9.62 12.94 9.97
C GLN A 115 8.46 11.96 9.77
N GLY A 116 7.89 11.41 10.85
CA GLY A 116 6.74 10.51 10.74
C GLY A 116 5.51 11.17 10.11
N THR A 117 5.23 12.43 10.44
CA THR A 117 4.09 13.16 9.84
C THR A 117 4.32 13.43 8.35
N VAL A 118 5.53 13.85 7.97
CA VAL A 118 5.89 14.10 6.57
C VAL A 118 5.91 12.80 5.76
N HIS A 119 6.37 11.69 6.36
CA HIS A 119 6.30 10.36 5.75
C HIS A 119 4.84 9.95 5.49
N THR A 120 3.93 10.13 6.47
CA THR A 120 2.49 9.87 6.26
C THR A 120 1.91 10.70 5.11
N MET A 121 2.33 11.97 4.96
CA MET A 121 1.92 12.80 3.83
C MET A 121 2.44 12.25 2.49
N ALA A 122 3.73 11.91 2.42
CA ALA A 122 4.34 11.34 1.21
C ALA A 122 3.67 10.00 0.82
N TYR A 123 3.38 9.15 1.80
CA TYR A 123 2.68 7.88 1.62
C TYR A 123 1.27 8.07 1.06
N GLY A 124 0.49 9.00 1.64
CA GLY A 124 -0.85 9.34 1.15
C GLY A 124 -0.85 9.93 -0.27
N ILE A 125 0.15 10.75 -0.59
CA ILE A 125 0.37 11.28 -1.95
C ILE A 125 0.68 10.14 -2.93
N ALA A 126 1.56 9.22 -2.56
CA ALA A 126 1.93 8.06 -3.36
C ALA A 126 0.70 7.22 -3.74
N LEU A 127 -0.11 6.86 -2.74
CA LEU A 127 -1.34 6.10 -2.94
C LEU A 127 -2.34 6.86 -3.82
N THR A 128 -2.58 8.13 -3.51
CA THR A 128 -3.51 8.96 -4.30
C THR A 128 -3.08 9.03 -5.76
N LEU A 129 -1.79 9.24 -6.01
CA LEU A 129 -1.23 9.32 -7.35
C LEU A 129 -1.33 7.96 -8.05
N ALA A 130 -1.02 6.86 -7.37
CA ALA A 130 -1.17 5.51 -7.91
C ALA A 130 -2.63 5.22 -8.31
N LEU A 131 -3.61 5.57 -7.48
CA LEU A 131 -5.03 5.35 -7.80
C LEU A 131 -5.48 6.22 -8.99
N VAL A 132 -5.12 7.49 -9.02
CA VAL A 132 -5.41 8.38 -10.16
C VAL A 132 -4.81 7.84 -11.45
N LEU A 133 -3.52 7.45 -11.41
CA LEU A 133 -2.80 6.97 -12.59
C LEU A 133 -3.31 5.61 -13.06
N PHE A 134 -3.45 4.63 -12.17
CA PHE A 134 -3.75 3.24 -12.56
C PHE A 134 -5.23 2.91 -12.62
N LEU A 135 -6.09 3.47 -11.76
CA LEU A 135 -7.55 3.28 -11.87
C LEU A 135 -8.20 4.31 -12.78
N GLY A 136 -7.72 5.55 -12.75
CA GLY A 136 -8.29 6.67 -13.51
C GLY A 136 -7.75 6.77 -14.94
N PHE A 137 -6.46 7.06 -15.11
CA PHE A 137 -5.89 7.40 -16.42
C PHE A 137 -5.55 6.18 -17.29
N ARG A 138 -4.77 5.23 -16.75
CA ARG A 138 -4.38 3.98 -17.45
C ARG A 138 -5.49 2.92 -17.42
N ALA A 139 -6.36 2.96 -16.42
CA ALA A 139 -7.40 1.96 -16.19
C ALA A 139 -6.87 0.51 -16.23
N LEU A 140 -5.79 0.26 -15.50
CA LEU A 140 -5.14 -1.05 -15.37
C LEU A 140 -6.15 -2.10 -14.92
N LYS A 141 -6.28 -3.19 -15.68
CA LYS A 141 -7.18 -4.31 -15.34
C LYS A 141 -6.69 -5.06 -14.10
N GLY A 142 -7.57 -5.85 -13.50
CA GLY A 142 -7.18 -6.83 -12.48
C GLY A 142 -6.73 -6.24 -11.14
N MET A 143 -6.82 -4.92 -10.94
CA MET A 143 -6.49 -4.30 -9.65
C MET A 143 -7.41 -4.76 -8.51
N LYS A 144 -8.60 -5.28 -8.82
CA LYS A 144 -9.61 -5.73 -7.84
C LYS A 144 -9.94 -4.65 -6.80
N TYR A 145 -9.97 -3.40 -7.25
CA TYR A 145 -10.32 -2.22 -6.44
C TYR A 145 -11.83 -2.01 -6.47
N ASN A 146 -12.55 -2.87 -5.76
CA ASN A 146 -14.00 -2.85 -5.64
C ASN A 146 -14.39 -3.33 -4.25
N LEU A 147 -15.61 -3.03 -3.81
CA LEU A 147 -16.12 -3.60 -2.57
C LEU A 147 -16.25 -5.13 -2.70
N PRO A 148 -15.99 -5.88 -1.60
CA PRO A 148 -16.32 -7.29 -1.53
C PRO A 148 -17.81 -7.50 -1.82
N HIS A 149 -18.14 -8.50 -2.63
CA HIS A 149 -19.54 -8.79 -2.99
C HIS A 149 -19.87 -10.29 -3.01
N ARG A 150 -18.88 -11.15 -2.77
CA ARG A 150 -19.08 -12.59 -2.62
C ARG A 150 -18.82 -13.00 -1.19
N LEU A 151 -19.55 -13.98 -0.68
CA LEU A 151 -19.30 -14.55 0.65
C LEU A 151 -17.84 -15.02 0.81
N MET A 152 -17.28 -15.60 -0.25
CA MET A 152 -15.89 -16.07 -0.27
C MET A 152 -14.86 -14.96 -0.09
N ASP A 153 -15.22 -13.70 -0.37
CA ASP A 153 -14.34 -12.56 -0.13
C ASP A 153 -14.10 -12.31 1.37
N PHE A 154 -14.92 -12.92 2.25
CA PHE A 154 -14.78 -12.89 3.71
C PHE A 154 -14.38 -14.27 4.28
N VAL A 155 -14.85 -15.36 3.67
CA VAL A 155 -14.53 -16.73 4.12
C VAL A 155 -13.09 -17.12 3.77
N ASP A 156 -12.61 -16.83 2.56
CA ASP A 156 -11.24 -17.19 2.14
C ASP A 156 -10.17 -16.55 3.05
N PRO A 157 -10.24 -15.26 3.43
CA PRO A 157 -9.36 -14.66 4.43
C PRO A 157 -9.37 -15.39 5.78
N LEU A 158 -10.54 -15.81 6.28
CA LEU A 158 -10.64 -16.50 7.56
C LEU A 158 -10.02 -17.90 7.52
N ILE A 159 -10.28 -18.65 6.45
CA ILE A 159 -9.65 -19.96 6.23
C ILE A 159 -8.12 -19.81 6.16
N ALA A 160 -7.66 -18.86 5.34
CA ALA A 160 -6.24 -18.60 5.18
C ALA A 160 -5.59 -18.15 6.50
N PHE A 161 -6.29 -17.35 7.32
CA PHE A 161 -5.83 -16.93 8.64
C PHE A 161 -5.61 -18.13 9.57
N VAL A 162 -6.57 -19.06 9.64
CA VAL A 162 -6.45 -20.29 10.46
C VAL A 162 -5.28 -21.15 10.00
N ILE A 163 -4.98 -21.18 8.69
CA ILE A 163 -3.88 -21.99 8.14
C ILE A 163 -2.51 -21.31 8.33
N VAL A 164 -2.38 -20.03 7.97
CA VAL A 164 -1.08 -19.35 7.90
C VAL A 164 -0.59 -18.85 9.25
N THR A 165 -1.49 -18.41 10.13
CA THR A 165 -1.11 -17.80 11.42
C THR A 165 -0.34 -18.77 12.33
N PRO A 166 -0.73 -20.05 12.50
CA PRO A 166 0.07 -21.00 13.28
C PRO A 166 1.50 -21.19 12.74
N VAL A 167 1.66 -21.21 11.41
CA VAL A 167 2.97 -21.33 10.76
C VAL A 167 3.82 -20.09 11.04
N LEU A 168 3.23 -18.89 10.91
CA LEU A 168 3.91 -17.63 11.21
C LEU A 168 4.29 -17.48 12.68
N ILE A 169 3.43 -17.92 13.61
CA ILE A 169 3.74 -17.92 15.04
C ILE A 169 4.89 -18.89 15.34
N GLY A 170 4.81 -20.13 14.86
CA GLY A 170 5.84 -21.15 15.10
C GLY A 170 7.22 -20.71 14.57
N LEU A 171 7.26 -20.20 13.33
CA LEU A 171 8.49 -19.66 12.75
C LEU A 171 8.92 -18.35 13.41
N GLY A 172 7.99 -17.49 13.79
CA GLY A 172 8.28 -16.23 14.47
C GLY A 172 8.97 -16.45 15.81
N LEU A 173 8.51 -17.43 16.59
CA LEU A 173 9.14 -17.83 17.84
C LEU A 173 10.51 -18.49 17.59
N LEU A 174 10.60 -19.41 16.63
CA LEU A 174 11.86 -20.10 16.28
C LEU A 174 12.94 -19.12 15.83
N LEU A 175 12.57 -18.12 15.02
CA LEU A 175 13.47 -17.09 14.53
C LEU A 175 13.72 -15.98 15.56
N THR A 176 13.10 -16.03 16.74
CA THR A 176 13.15 -14.97 17.77
C THR A 176 12.74 -13.60 17.21
N PHE A 177 11.76 -13.59 16.30
CA PHE A 177 11.21 -12.37 15.69
C PHE A 177 10.02 -11.82 16.48
N ILE A 178 9.19 -12.70 17.05
CA ILE A 178 8.11 -12.34 17.98
C ILE A 178 8.46 -12.88 19.38
N PRO A 179 8.04 -12.19 20.46
CA PRO A 179 8.23 -12.70 21.82
C PRO A 179 7.27 -13.86 22.12
N ALA A 180 7.36 -14.42 23.32
CA ALA A 180 6.42 -15.43 23.77
C ALA A 180 5.00 -14.86 23.92
N PHE A 181 3.99 -15.71 23.76
CA PHE A 181 2.59 -15.34 23.91
C PHE A 181 2.32 -14.66 25.25
N HIS A 182 1.57 -13.56 25.22
CA HIS A 182 1.07 -12.89 26.40
C HIS A 182 -0.41 -12.51 26.24
N LEU A 183 -1.14 -12.48 27.35
CA LEU A 183 -2.51 -11.97 27.37
C LEU A 183 -2.51 -10.51 27.89
N PRO A 184 -2.93 -9.51 27.10
CA PRO A 184 -3.00 -8.13 27.57
C PRO A 184 -3.97 -7.99 28.75
N ALA A 185 -3.52 -7.31 29.81
CA ALA A 185 -4.32 -7.11 31.03
C ALA A 185 -5.68 -6.42 30.80
N ASN A 186 -5.77 -5.56 29.76
CA ASN A 186 -6.98 -4.79 29.42
C ASN A 186 -7.57 -5.21 28.07
N LEU A 187 -7.47 -6.49 27.71
CA LEU A 187 -8.04 -6.99 26.45
C LEU A 187 -9.56 -6.85 26.46
N SER A 188 -10.09 -5.91 25.67
CA SER A 188 -11.51 -5.76 25.41
C SER A 188 -11.80 -5.89 23.91
N GLY A 189 -12.99 -6.37 23.56
CA GLY A 189 -13.40 -6.46 22.16
C GLY A 189 -13.34 -5.11 21.43
N LEU A 190 -13.63 -4.01 22.13
CA LEU A 190 -13.50 -2.66 21.58
C LEU A 190 -12.05 -2.28 21.30
N ALA A 191 -11.11 -2.55 22.21
CA ALA A 191 -9.69 -2.26 22.01
C ALA A 191 -9.09 -3.12 20.88
N ALA A 192 -9.45 -4.41 20.81
CA ALA A 192 -9.05 -5.30 19.73
C ALA A 192 -9.61 -4.83 18.38
N GLY A 193 -10.91 -4.47 18.33
CA GLY A 193 -11.56 -3.93 17.14
C GLY A 193 -10.93 -2.62 16.67
N LYS A 194 -10.59 -1.72 17.58
CA LYS A 194 -9.87 -0.47 17.25
C LYS A 194 -8.49 -0.76 16.68
N THR A 195 -7.73 -1.68 17.28
CA THR A 195 -6.41 -2.10 16.79
C THR A 195 -6.51 -2.65 15.37
N PHE A 196 -7.47 -3.55 15.15
CA PHE A 196 -7.75 -4.10 13.83
C PHE A 196 -8.07 -3.01 12.80
N LEU A 197 -8.97 -2.07 13.11
CA LEU A 197 -9.35 -1.01 12.18
C LEU A 197 -8.18 -0.08 11.83
N VAL A 198 -7.32 0.24 12.81
CA VAL A 198 -6.12 1.06 12.59
C VAL A 198 -5.12 0.33 11.69
N ILE A 199 -4.84 -0.94 11.98
CA ILE A 199 -3.93 -1.77 11.16
C ILE A 199 -4.51 -1.95 9.75
N PHE A 200 -5.81 -2.27 9.65
CA PHE A 200 -6.49 -2.46 8.39
C PHE A 200 -6.39 -1.21 7.51
N ALA A 201 -6.74 -0.04 8.04
CA ALA A 201 -6.78 1.20 7.26
C ALA A 201 -5.39 1.82 7.03
N GLY A 202 -4.50 1.73 8.01
CA GLY A 202 -3.20 2.40 8.01
C GLY A 202 -2.05 1.59 7.39
N THR A 203 -2.13 0.26 7.46
CA THR A 203 -1.04 -0.65 7.04
C THR A 203 -1.54 -1.62 5.97
N ALA A 204 -2.47 -2.51 6.33
CA ALA A 204 -2.82 -3.66 5.50
C ALA A 204 -3.46 -3.23 4.17
N LEU A 205 -4.43 -2.32 4.18
CA LEU A 205 -5.07 -1.88 2.94
C LEU A 205 -4.05 -1.19 2.02
N PRO A 206 -3.32 -0.14 2.44
CA PRO A 206 -2.28 0.47 1.61
C PRO A 206 -1.23 -0.50 1.04
N GLU A 207 -0.71 -1.42 1.86
CA GLU A 207 0.27 -2.39 1.39
C GLU A 207 -0.34 -3.37 0.39
N GLU A 208 -1.53 -3.89 0.64
CA GLU A 208 -2.18 -4.81 -0.29
C GLU A 208 -2.57 -4.11 -1.61
N LEU A 209 -2.83 -2.80 -1.60
CA LEU A 209 -2.97 -2.01 -2.82
C LEU A 209 -1.67 -1.96 -3.64
N LEU A 210 -0.54 -1.70 -2.99
CA LEU A 210 0.74 -1.67 -3.67
C LEU A 210 1.16 -3.07 -4.15
N PHE A 211 1.20 -4.04 -3.25
CA PHE A 211 1.77 -5.34 -3.54
C PHE A 211 0.83 -6.26 -4.30
N ARG A 212 -0.49 -6.18 -4.10
CA ARG A 212 -1.46 -7.02 -4.83
C ARG A 212 -2.04 -6.32 -6.02
N SER A 213 -2.72 -5.19 -5.81
CA SER A 213 -3.44 -4.51 -6.88
C SER A 213 -2.52 -3.96 -7.96
N LEU A 214 -1.28 -3.58 -7.61
CA LEU A 214 -0.30 -3.07 -8.56
C LEU A 214 0.76 -4.13 -8.93
N ILE A 215 1.67 -4.50 -8.02
CA ILE A 215 2.85 -5.32 -8.34
C ILE A 215 2.48 -6.74 -8.75
N GLN A 216 1.78 -7.50 -7.89
CA GLN A 216 1.39 -8.88 -8.21
C GLN A 216 0.45 -8.94 -9.41
N ASN A 217 -0.54 -8.05 -9.49
CA ASN A 217 -1.43 -7.95 -10.65
C ASN A 217 -0.67 -7.65 -11.94
N TRP A 218 0.33 -6.76 -11.91
CA TRP A 218 1.21 -6.50 -13.06
C TRP A 218 1.95 -7.78 -13.49
N MET A 219 2.54 -8.51 -12.54
CA MET A 219 3.22 -9.78 -12.84
C MET A 219 2.24 -10.82 -13.40
N MET A 220 1.04 -10.93 -12.84
CA MET A 220 0.01 -11.85 -13.30
C MET A 220 -0.45 -11.56 -14.74
N GLN A 221 -0.55 -10.28 -15.11
CA GLN A 221 -0.89 -9.89 -16.48
C GLN A 221 0.26 -10.13 -17.46
N LYS A 222 1.52 -10.04 -17.01
CA LYS A 222 2.70 -10.26 -17.85
C LYS A 222 3.07 -11.73 -18.04
N PHE A 223 2.96 -12.52 -16.97
CA PHE A 223 3.54 -13.86 -16.88
C PHE A 223 2.50 -14.94 -16.53
N GLY A 224 1.22 -14.55 -16.38
CA GLY A 224 0.13 -15.44 -16.00
C GLY A 224 -0.04 -15.58 -14.48
N SER A 225 -1.17 -16.16 -14.07
CA SER A 225 -1.50 -16.36 -12.64
C SER A 225 -1.00 -17.70 -12.10
N THR A 226 0.30 -17.98 -12.27
CA THR A 226 0.92 -19.24 -11.82
C THR A 226 1.41 -19.16 -10.36
N THR A 227 1.67 -20.32 -9.75
CA THR A 227 2.30 -20.39 -8.42
C THR A 227 3.70 -19.75 -8.43
N GLY A 228 4.46 -19.89 -9.52
CA GLY A 228 5.78 -19.26 -9.65
C GLY A 228 5.71 -17.73 -9.59
N VAL A 229 4.74 -17.13 -10.27
CA VAL A 229 4.50 -15.68 -10.21
C VAL A 229 4.09 -15.23 -8.81
N LEU A 230 3.25 -16.00 -8.14
CA LEU A 230 2.87 -15.71 -6.75
C LEU A 230 4.09 -15.75 -5.83
N LEU A 231 4.96 -16.78 -5.95
CA LEU A 231 6.19 -16.87 -5.15
C LEU A 231 7.10 -15.66 -5.35
N VAL A 232 7.30 -15.21 -6.59
CA VAL A 232 8.12 -14.02 -6.87
C VAL A 232 7.48 -12.77 -6.25
N ALA A 233 6.17 -12.56 -6.38
CA ALA A 233 5.48 -11.44 -5.76
C ALA A 233 5.57 -11.47 -4.22
N SER A 234 5.53 -12.66 -3.61
CA SER A 234 5.70 -12.86 -2.17
C SER A 234 7.13 -12.58 -1.70
N ILE A 235 8.14 -12.92 -2.51
CA ILE A 235 9.54 -12.56 -2.23
C ILE A 235 9.70 -11.04 -2.29
N VAL A 236 9.16 -10.36 -3.30
CA VAL A 236 9.19 -8.89 -3.39
C VAL A 236 8.54 -8.24 -2.15
N PHE A 237 7.37 -8.75 -1.73
CA PHE A 237 6.73 -8.31 -0.50
C PHE A 237 7.61 -8.54 0.73
N GLY A 238 8.26 -9.70 0.87
CA GLY A 238 9.19 -9.95 1.97
C GLY A 238 10.41 -9.03 1.94
N CYS A 239 11.01 -8.80 0.78
CA CYS A 239 12.16 -7.90 0.64
C CYS A 239 11.83 -6.45 1.03
N ALA A 240 10.58 -6.01 0.84
CA ALA A 240 10.09 -4.71 1.31
C ALA A 240 10.15 -4.55 2.84
N HIS A 241 10.31 -5.64 3.59
CA HIS A 241 10.35 -5.62 5.05
C HIS A 241 11.78 -5.74 5.61
N LEU A 242 12.81 -5.78 4.76
CA LEU A 242 14.22 -5.88 5.18
C LEU A 242 14.69 -4.67 5.99
N ASN A 243 14.11 -3.50 5.79
CA ASN A 243 14.41 -2.25 6.49
C ASN A 243 13.49 -2.00 7.72
N ASN A 244 12.62 -2.95 8.06
CA ASN A 244 11.57 -2.78 9.07
C ASN A 244 11.63 -3.83 10.19
N GLY A 245 10.79 -3.66 11.20
CA GLY A 245 10.61 -4.62 12.30
C GLY A 245 11.69 -4.56 13.40
N PRO A 246 11.51 -5.35 14.48
CA PRO A 246 12.47 -5.40 15.58
C PRO A 246 13.79 -6.07 15.16
N GLY A 247 14.92 -5.58 15.67
CA GLY A 247 16.24 -6.17 15.49
C GLY A 247 17.17 -5.41 14.54
N ALA A 248 18.30 -6.03 14.21
CA ALA A 248 19.30 -5.43 13.32
C ALA A 248 18.83 -5.46 11.85
N LEU A 249 19.18 -4.40 11.12
CA LEU A 249 18.95 -4.32 9.68
C LEU A 249 20.17 -4.87 8.91
N PRO A 250 19.98 -5.58 7.78
CA PRO A 250 18.70 -5.95 7.18
C PRO A 250 17.99 -7.09 7.94
N ASN A 251 16.69 -6.93 8.19
CA ASN A 251 15.88 -7.84 8.97
C ASN A 251 15.42 -9.06 8.14
N TRP A 252 16.36 -9.96 7.87
CA TRP A 252 16.11 -11.18 7.11
C TRP A 252 15.06 -12.10 7.77
N ARG A 253 14.91 -12.03 9.10
CA ARG A 253 13.89 -12.78 9.85
C ARG A 253 12.49 -12.29 9.50
N TYR A 254 12.32 -10.96 9.47
CA TYR A 254 11.06 -10.37 9.02
C TYR A 254 10.81 -10.69 7.54
N MET A 255 11.82 -10.57 6.68
CA MET A 255 11.69 -10.92 5.26
C MET A 255 11.12 -12.32 5.05
N ILE A 256 11.63 -13.34 5.76
CA ILE A 256 11.13 -14.73 5.65
C ILE A 256 9.65 -14.81 6.03
N LEU A 257 9.28 -14.26 7.19
CA LEU A 257 7.90 -14.31 7.69
C LEU A 257 6.94 -13.54 6.77
N ALA A 258 7.36 -12.35 6.33
CA ALA A 258 6.61 -11.53 5.39
C ALA A 258 6.45 -12.23 4.04
N THR A 259 7.46 -12.95 3.53
CA THR A 259 7.31 -13.76 2.30
C THR A 259 6.25 -14.84 2.46
N ILE A 260 6.24 -15.57 3.58
CA ILE A 260 5.24 -16.62 3.84
C ILE A 260 3.83 -16.00 3.95
N ALA A 261 3.69 -14.92 4.71
CA ALA A 261 2.45 -14.18 4.85
C ALA A 261 1.96 -13.65 3.50
N GLY A 262 2.86 -13.04 2.73
CA GLY A 262 2.61 -12.48 1.41
C GLY A 262 2.18 -13.52 0.37
N PHE A 263 2.56 -14.79 0.52
CA PHE A 263 2.03 -15.89 -0.29
C PHE A 263 0.56 -16.15 0.01
N ALA A 264 0.18 -16.24 1.29
CA ALA A 264 -1.21 -16.41 1.69
C ALA A 264 -2.07 -15.21 1.27
N TYR A 265 -1.59 -13.98 1.50
CA TYR A 265 -2.27 -12.75 1.09
C TYR A 265 -2.47 -12.73 -0.42
N GLY A 266 -1.39 -12.98 -1.19
CA GLY A 266 -1.46 -13.04 -2.64
C GLY A 266 -2.38 -14.14 -3.19
N LYS A 267 -2.50 -15.27 -2.50
CA LYS A 267 -3.44 -16.34 -2.87
C LYS A 267 -4.89 -15.94 -2.61
N VAL A 268 -5.17 -15.29 -1.48
CA VAL A 268 -6.49 -14.72 -1.18
C VAL A 268 -6.83 -13.64 -2.21
N PHE A 269 -5.89 -12.78 -2.59
CA PHE A 269 -6.10 -11.81 -3.66
C PHE A 269 -6.43 -12.50 -4.99
N GLN A 270 -5.74 -13.59 -5.38
CA GLN A 270 -6.04 -14.33 -6.61
C GLN A 270 -7.48 -14.88 -6.63
N ARG A 271 -7.94 -15.45 -5.50
CA ARG A 271 -9.28 -16.03 -5.37
C ARG A 271 -10.37 -14.98 -5.19
N GLY A 272 -10.07 -13.90 -4.46
CA GLY A 272 -10.98 -12.84 -4.07
C GLY A 272 -11.45 -11.97 -5.24
N SER A 273 -12.56 -11.28 -5.05
CA SER A 273 -13.05 -10.28 -6.00
C SER A 273 -12.49 -8.91 -5.69
N SER A 274 -12.00 -8.70 -4.47
CA SER A 274 -11.55 -7.42 -3.92
C SER A 274 -10.18 -7.56 -3.26
N VAL A 275 -9.36 -6.51 -3.37
CA VAL A 275 -8.15 -6.35 -2.56
C VAL A 275 -8.45 -6.29 -1.06
N ILE A 276 -9.66 -5.86 -0.68
CA ILE A 276 -10.09 -5.84 0.73
C ILE A 276 -10.02 -7.25 1.34
N SER A 277 -10.30 -8.32 0.60
CA SER A 277 -10.15 -9.69 1.10
C SER A 277 -8.72 -9.97 1.58
N SER A 278 -7.73 -9.56 0.79
CA SER A 278 -6.33 -9.71 1.14
C SER A 278 -5.96 -8.84 2.34
N ALA A 279 -6.44 -7.59 2.35
CA ALA A 279 -6.23 -6.65 3.45
C ALA A 279 -6.88 -7.12 4.77
N LEU A 280 -8.02 -7.82 4.71
CA LEU A 280 -8.65 -8.43 5.89
C LEU A 280 -7.74 -9.51 6.50
N LEU A 281 -7.24 -10.44 5.68
CA LEU A 281 -6.31 -11.47 6.14
C LEU A 281 -5.05 -10.84 6.75
N HIS A 282 -4.45 -9.89 6.03
CA HIS A 282 -3.26 -9.18 6.49
C HIS A 282 -3.52 -8.51 7.85
N ALA A 283 -4.60 -7.74 7.98
CA ALA A 283 -4.96 -7.08 9.23
C ALA A 283 -5.23 -8.07 10.38
N LEU A 284 -5.83 -9.24 10.12
CA LEU A 284 -6.05 -10.27 11.13
C LEU A 284 -4.74 -10.85 11.67
N VAL A 285 -3.78 -11.16 10.79
CA VAL A 285 -2.45 -11.64 11.17
C VAL A 285 -1.73 -10.60 12.02
N ASP A 286 -1.70 -9.36 11.55
CA ASP A 286 -0.99 -8.27 12.23
C ASP A 286 -1.64 -7.87 13.55
N THR A 287 -2.97 -7.89 13.63
CA THR A 287 -3.69 -7.66 14.89
C THR A 287 -3.38 -8.76 15.90
N THR A 288 -3.31 -10.01 15.44
CA THR A 288 -2.98 -11.16 16.30
C THR A 288 -1.58 -11.06 16.85
N LYS A 289 -0.60 -10.72 15.99
CA LYS A 289 0.75 -10.38 16.44
C LYS A 289 0.68 -9.25 17.47
N HIS A 290 0.19 -8.08 17.08
CA HIS A 290 0.19 -6.88 17.93
C HIS A 290 -0.46 -7.07 19.32
N LEU A 291 -1.53 -7.85 19.41
CA LEU A 291 -2.24 -8.07 20.68
C LEU A 291 -1.60 -9.14 21.56
N PHE A 292 -1.00 -10.19 20.98
CA PHE A 292 -0.62 -11.37 21.73
C PHE A 292 0.90 -11.66 21.74
N PHE A 293 1.66 -10.94 20.91
CA PHE A 293 3.11 -11.12 20.69
C PHE A 293 3.80 -9.78 20.38
#